data_AF-A0A5C6DZJ2-F1
#
_entry.id   AF-A0A5C6DZJ2-F1
#
_cell.length_a   1.000
_cell.length_b   1.000
_cell.length_c   1.000
_cell.angle_alpha   90.00
_cell.angle_beta   90.00
_cell.angle_gamma   90.00
#
_symmetry.space_group_name_H-M   'P 1'
#
loop_
_entity.id
_entity.type
_entity.pdbx_description
1 polymer ?
#
loop_
_entity_poly.entity_id
_entity_poly.type
_entity_poly.pdbx_seq_one_letter_code
_entity_poly.pdbx_strand_id
1 'polypeptide(L)'
;MRLKGKSVGVAFSVFALQLCLLTTSAEAADLSGVSVSGVSVSGVSVSGVSVRFDPARVQPGDVCALIVEMDRETFGGFELHVPSHPNLHLVSIERFPVSLKDGRYQQRQCWWLQPLASGTVVISDVQVELTDSNGTETIALPSVTLDVVPLESMDLSDAPEPLPPAVDDHDATSLGIRYLTVFLTGLLLLVAAALYRKRPRTSMASGDVQWDPMVDAVEQLQSGSVPLHLLEQILAHRGGDLSPQLRCEIEQSVYGKRREPAVLLDLLREETMQ
;
A
#
# COMPACT_ATOMS: atom_id res chain seq x y z
N MET A 1 -20.50 -44.11 -36.25
CA MET A 1 -21.83 -44.65 -35.86
C MET A 1 -22.03 -44.43 -34.36
N ARG A 2 -23.06 -43.64 -34.03
CA ARG A 2 -23.80 -43.46 -32.74
C ARG A 2 -23.08 -43.36 -31.38
N LEU A 3 -23.21 -42.13 -30.85
CA LEU A 3 -23.21 -41.60 -29.47
C LEU A 3 -23.93 -42.41 -28.37
N LYS A 4 -23.39 -42.30 -27.13
CA LYS A 4 -23.99 -41.95 -25.81
C LYS A 4 -23.15 -42.63 -24.71
N GLY A 5 -22.63 -42.01 -23.65
CA GLY A 5 -22.97 -40.80 -22.91
C GLY A 5 -23.44 -41.19 -21.50
N LYS A 6 -22.64 -40.91 -20.45
CA LYS A 6 -23.11 -40.52 -19.09
C LYS A 6 -21.98 -40.23 -18.08
N SER A 7 -21.83 -38.93 -17.84
CA SER A 7 -21.62 -38.18 -16.59
C SER A 7 -20.80 -38.76 -15.42
N VAL A 8 -19.70 -38.05 -15.18
CA VAL A 8 -18.90 -37.92 -13.96
C VAL A 8 -19.72 -37.28 -12.83
N GLY A 9 -19.65 -37.84 -11.62
CA GLY A 9 -20.13 -37.22 -10.38
C GLY A 9 -18.96 -36.86 -9.48
N VAL A 10 -18.57 -35.58 -9.48
CA VAL A 10 -17.69 -34.99 -8.45
C VAL A 10 -18.60 -34.35 -7.41
N ALA A 11 -18.50 -34.79 -6.16
CA ALA A 11 -19.19 -34.18 -5.04
C ALA A 11 -18.42 -32.93 -4.57
N PHE A 12 -18.91 -31.74 -4.94
CA PHE A 12 -18.55 -30.48 -4.30
C PHE A 12 -19.71 -30.05 -3.41
N SER A 13 -19.45 -29.97 -2.11
CA SER A 13 -20.39 -29.46 -1.11
C SER A 13 -20.37 -27.93 -1.14
N VAL A 14 -21.44 -27.34 -1.67
CA VAL A 14 -21.73 -25.91 -1.58
C VAL A 14 -23.01 -25.80 -0.76
N PHE A 15 -22.87 -25.39 0.50
CA PHE A 15 -23.99 -25.06 1.37
C PHE A 15 -24.45 -23.64 1.06
N ALA A 16 -25.38 -23.54 0.11
CA ALA A 16 -26.19 -22.34 -0.10
C ALA A 16 -27.41 -22.42 0.82
N LEU A 17 -27.50 -21.55 1.82
CA LEU A 17 -28.69 -21.41 2.66
C LEU A 17 -29.52 -20.22 2.15
N GLN A 18 -30.42 -20.61 1.26
CA GLN A 18 -31.69 -20.04 0.84
C GLN A 18 -32.15 -18.72 1.49
N LEU A 19 -32.09 -17.70 0.65
CA LEU A 19 -32.95 -16.52 0.56
C LEU A 19 -34.43 -16.85 0.87
N CYS A 20 -35.01 -16.25 1.91
CA CYS A 20 -36.45 -16.17 2.10
C CYS A 20 -36.88 -14.70 1.92
N LEU A 21 -37.40 -14.41 0.73
CA LEU A 21 -38.13 -13.18 0.43
C LEU A 21 -39.47 -13.18 1.18
N LEU A 22 -39.67 -12.21 2.06
CA LEU A 22 -40.98 -11.77 2.51
C LEU A 22 -41.02 -10.25 2.37
N THR A 23 -41.58 -9.81 1.26
CA THR A 23 -42.04 -8.46 1.04
C THR A 23 -43.31 -8.22 1.85
N THR A 24 -43.26 -7.37 2.88
CA THR A 24 -44.44 -6.69 3.41
C THR A 24 -44.11 -5.24 3.72
N SER A 25 -44.62 -4.39 2.83
CA SER A 25 -45.16 -3.04 3.02
C SER A 25 -44.98 -2.35 4.37
N ALA A 26 -44.51 -1.10 4.28
CA ALA A 26 -44.43 -0.05 5.28
C ALA A 26 -45.49 -0.08 6.40
N GLU A 27 -45.02 0.02 7.65
CA GLU A 27 -45.54 0.97 8.64
C GLU A 27 -44.49 1.15 9.76
N ALA A 28 -44.27 2.40 10.17
CA ALA A 28 -43.39 2.74 11.27
C ALA A 28 -43.96 2.17 12.58
N ALA A 29 -43.23 1.24 13.20
CA ALA A 29 -43.51 0.77 14.55
C ALA A 29 -42.24 0.83 15.39
N ASP A 30 -42.29 1.75 16.34
CA ASP A 30 -41.38 1.92 17.47
C ASP A 30 -41.29 0.60 18.25
N LEU A 31 -40.11 -0.04 18.25
CA LEU A 31 -39.83 -1.25 19.03
C LEU A 31 -38.63 -0.98 19.95
N SER A 32 -38.93 -0.25 21.01
CA SER A 32 -38.12 -0.28 22.23
C SER A 32 -38.30 -1.65 22.91
N GLY A 33 -37.19 -2.32 23.19
CA GLY A 33 -37.15 -3.41 24.16
C GLY A 33 -36.98 -4.83 23.60
N VAL A 34 -35.79 -5.13 23.07
CA VAL A 34 -35.20 -6.48 23.19
C VAL A 34 -33.70 -6.33 23.48
N SER A 35 -33.34 -6.49 24.75
CA SER A 35 -31.94 -6.56 25.20
C SER A 35 -31.42 -7.99 24.98
N VAL A 36 -30.70 -8.23 23.89
CA VAL A 36 -29.89 -9.45 23.75
C VAL A 36 -28.51 -9.16 24.33
N SER A 37 -28.32 -9.53 25.59
CA SER A 37 -27.02 -9.50 26.25
C SER A 37 -26.09 -10.52 25.58
N GLY A 38 -24.99 -10.07 24.98
CA GLY A 38 -23.85 -10.95 24.66
C GLY A 38 -23.32 -10.97 23.23
N VAL A 39 -23.80 -10.12 22.32
CA VAL A 39 -23.15 -9.96 20.99
C VAL A 39 -22.83 -8.48 20.78
N SER A 40 -21.56 -8.13 20.97
CA SER A 40 -21.02 -6.86 20.52
C SER A 40 -21.01 -6.89 18.99
N VAL A 41 -22.05 -6.36 18.34
CA VAL A 41 -22.07 -6.16 16.89
C VAL A 41 -21.15 -4.98 16.60
N SER A 42 -19.85 -5.26 16.54
CA SER A 42 -18.82 -4.29 16.13
C SER A 42 -18.94 -4.07 14.62
N GLY A 43 -19.55 -2.94 14.26
CA GLY A 43 -19.65 -2.48 12.87
C GLY A 43 -21.05 -2.63 12.30
N VAL A 44 -21.86 -1.59 12.45
CA VAL A 44 -23.10 -1.43 11.68
C VAL A 44 -22.75 -0.57 10.46
N SER A 45 -23.00 -1.11 9.26
CA SER A 45 -22.70 -0.43 7.99
C SER A 45 -23.95 0.28 7.44
N VAL A 46 -23.85 1.59 7.22
CA VAL A 46 -24.88 2.41 6.58
C VAL A 46 -24.28 3.00 5.30
N SER A 47 -24.90 2.76 4.15
CA SER A 47 -24.44 3.27 2.84
C SER A 47 -22.99 2.88 2.48
N GLY A 48 -22.51 1.74 2.98
CA GLY A 48 -21.12 1.29 2.80
C GLY A 48 -20.11 1.98 3.71
N VAL A 49 -20.56 2.70 4.74
CA VAL A 49 -19.73 3.29 5.79
C VAL A 49 -20.03 2.58 7.11
N SER A 50 -18.99 2.15 7.83
CA SER A 50 -19.10 1.45 9.11
C SER A 50 -18.31 2.18 10.19
N VAL A 51 -18.72 2.01 11.44
CA VAL A 51 -18.07 2.60 12.61
C VAL A 51 -17.93 1.57 13.72
N ARG A 52 -16.77 1.58 14.40
CA ARG A 52 -16.49 0.68 15.52
C ARG A 52 -15.39 1.23 16.44
N PHE A 53 -15.38 0.74 17.67
CA PHE A 53 -14.23 0.87 18.55
C PHE A 53 -13.24 -0.28 18.38
N ASP A 54 -11.96 0.02 18.52
CA ASP A 54 -10.88 -0.96 18.53
C ASP A 54 -9.77 -0.54 19.54
N PRO A 55 -9.56 -1.30 20.63
CA PRO A 55 -10.42 -2.38 21.11
C PRO A 55 -11.78 -1.86 21.62
N ALA A 56 -12.81 -2.71 21.63
CA ALA A 56 -14.17 -2.36 22.09
C ALA A 56 -14.32 -2.29 23.63
N ARG A 57 -13.29 -2.74 24.36
CA ARG A 57 -13.22 -2.72 25.82
C ARG A 57 -11.83 -2.25 26.25
N VAL A 58 -11.78 -1.29 27.17
CA VAL A 58 -10.55 -0.62 27.63
C VAL A 58 -10.64 -0.23 29.11
N GLN A 59 -9.53 0.22 29.68
CA GLN A 59 -9.48 0.83 31.01
C GLN A 59 -9.44 2.36 30.91
N PRO A 60 -9.81 3.09 31.99
CA PRO A 60 -9.59 4.53 32.05
C PRO A 60 -8.11 4.85 31.86
N GLY A 61 -7.81 5.79 30.97
CA GLY A 61 -6.45 6.17 30.65
C GLY A 61 -5.82 5.41 29.47
N ASP A 62 -6.36 4.27 29.06
CA ASP A 62 -5.91 3.57 27.84
C ASP A 62 -6.22 4.39 26.59
N VAL A 63 -5.55 4.08 25.48
CA VAL A 63 -5.87 4.67 24.18
C VAL A 63 -6.64 3.64 23.34
N CYS A 64 -7.80 4.04 22.84
CA CYS A 64 -8.61 3.28 21.89
C CYS A 64 -8.83 4.06 20.60
N ALA A 65 -9.14 3.35 19.52
CA ALA A 65 -9.50 3.96 18.25
C ALA A 65 -11.01 3.88 18.02
N LEU A 66 -11.65 5.01 17.71
CA LEU A 66 -12.90 5.04 16.98
C LEU A 66 -12.57 5.02 15.48
N ILE A 67 -12.85 3.90 14.85
CA ILE A 67 -12.52 3.64 13.44
C ILE A 67 -13.79 3.79 12.61
N VAL A 68 -13.71 4.63 11.58
CA VAL A 68 -14.73 4.74 10.55
C VAL A 68 -14.13 4.30 9.22
N GLU A 69 -14.76 3.31 8.60
CA GLU A 69 -14.32 2.70 7.34
C GLU A 69 -15.43 2.81 6.31
N MET A 70 -15.09 3.38 5.16
CA MET A 70 -15.92 3.39 3.97
C MET A 70 -15.42 2.30 3.01
N ASP A 71 -16.35 1.50 2.49
CA ASP A 71 -16.12 0.48 1.46
C ASP A 71 -17.27 0.49 0.45
N ARG A 72 -17.05 1.15 -0.70
CA ARG A 72 -18.09 1.43 -1.71
C ARG A 72 -17.62 1.12 -3.12
N GLU A 73 -18.55 0.88 -4.04
CA GLU A 73 -18.25 0.66 -5.47
C GLU A 73 -18.03 1.98 -6.22
N THR A 74 -18.65 3.05 -5.73
CA THR A 74 -18.56 4.40 -6.30
C THR A 74 -17.47 5.20 -5.61
N PHE A 75 -16.72 5.99 -6.39
CA PHE A 75 -15.75 6.92 -5.83
C PHE A 75 -16.45 7.97 -4.97
N GLY A 76 -15.87 8.23 -3.80
CA GLY A 76 -16.27 9.30 -2.91
C GLY A 76 -15.22 9.46 -1.81
N GLY A 77 -15.14 10.66 -1.25
CA GLY A 77 -14.38 10.94 -0.04
C GLY A 77 -15.35 11.23 1.10
N PHE A 78 -14.96 10.94 2.33
CA PHE A 78 -15.76 11.33 3.49
C PHE A 78 -14.98 12.11 4.55
N GLU A 79 -15.70 12.96 5.28
CA GLU A 79 -15.25 13.63 6.48
C GLU A 79 -16.13 13.23 7.67
N LEU A 80 -15.48 12.82 8.77
CA LEU A 80 -16.16 12.40 9.99
C LEU A 80 -16.39 13.56 10.95
N HIS A 81 -17.63 13.70 11.41
CA HIS A 81 -18.04 14.59 12.48
C HIS A 81 -18.48 13.76 13.69
N VAL A 82 -17.68 13.79 14.75
CA VAL A 82 -18.00 13.15 16.04
C VAL A 82 -18.30 14.25 17.06
N PRO A 83 -19.43 14.18 17.78
CA PRO A 83 -19.71 15.13 18.85
C PRO A 83 -18.72 14.96 20.01
N SER A 84 -18.36 16.06 20.66
CA SER A 84 -17.53 16.03 21.87
C SER A 84 -18.23 15.26 22.98
N HIS A 85 -17.50 14.37 23.65
CA HIS A 85 -18.03 13.55 24.74
C HIS A 85 -17.27 13.85 26.06
N PRO A 86 -17.94 14.11 27.19
CA PRO A 86 -17.28 14.56 28.43
C PRO A 86 -16.33 13.53 29.03
N ASN A 87 -16.56 12.24 28.78
CA ASN A 87 -15.73 11.15 29.30
C ASN A 87 -14.67 10.65 28.31
N LEU A 88 -14.51 11.29 27.15
CA LEU A 88 -13.52 10.92 26.15
C LEU A 88 -12.65 12.13 25.80
N HIS A 89 -11.34 11.96 25.95
CA HIS A 89 -10.37 12.94 25.51
C HIS A 89 -9.85 12.55 24.11
N LEU A 90 -9.95 13.48 23.16
CA LEU A 90 -9.39 13.29 21.83
C LEU A 90 -7.87 13.44 21.89
N VAL A 91 -7.15 12.37 21.54
CA VAL A 91 -5.70 12.34 21.49
C VAL A 91 -5.20 12.82 20.13
N SER A 92 -5.73 12.24 19.05
CA SER A 92 -5.36 12.60 17.69
C SER A 92 -6.37 12.09 16.66
N ILE A 93 -6.28 12.61 15.44
CA ILE A 93 -7.08 12.17 14.29
C ILE A 93 -6.11 11.77 13.18
N GLU A 94 -6.30 10.57 12.64
CA GLU A 94 -5.55 10.05 11.51
C GLU A 94 -6.48 9.81 10.33
N ARG A 95 -6.08 10.31 9.15
CA ARG A 95 -6.85 10.21 7.91
C ARG A 95 -6.06 9.36 6.92
N PHE A 96 -6.65 8.27 6.46
CA PHE A 96 -6.09 7.44 5.40
C PHE A 96 -6.68 7.89 4.06
N PRO A 97 -5.84 7.98 3.00
CA PRO A 97 -6.32 8.38 1.68
C PRO A 97 -7.27 7.32 1.10
N VAL A 98 -8.10 7.75 0.15
CA VAL A 98 -8.94 6.84 -0.62
C VAL A 98 -8.03 5.91 -1.45
N SER A 99 -8.29 4.61 -1.37
CA SER A 99 -7.58 3.59 -2.13
C SER A 99 -8.58 2.71 -2.88
N LEU A 100 -8.20 2.25 -4.08
CA LEU A 100 -9.00 1.30 -4.86
C LEU A 100 -8.42 -0.10 -4.64
N LYS A 101 -9.17 -0.99 -3.99
CA LYS A 101 -8.79 -2.39 -3.74
C LYS A 101 -9.94 -3.30 -4.13
N ASP A 102 -9.65 -4.37 -4.86
CA ASP A 102 -10.65 -5.35 -5.31
C ASP A 102 -11.87 -4.72 -6.02
N GLY A 103 -11.64 -3.63 -6.77
CA GLY A 103 -12.70 -2.90 -7.47
C GLY A 103 -13.59 -2.03 -6.59
N ARG A 104 -13.24 -1.85 -5.30
CA ARG A 104 -13.97 -1.03 -4.33
C ARG A 104 -13.10 0.09 -3.77
N TYR A 105 -13.71 1.26 -3.61
CA TYR A 105 -13.09 2.42 -3.00
C TYR A 105 -13.17 2.30 -1.48
N GLN A 106 -12.00 2.26 -0.86
CA GLN A 106 -11.82 2.16 0.57
C GLN A 106 -11.18 3.43 1.12
N GLN A 107 -11.76 3.98 2.17
CA GLN A 107 -11.19 5.09 2.94
C GLN A 107 -11.38 4.80 4.43
N ARG A 108 -10.43 5.23 5.25
CA ARG A 108 -10.50 5.05 6.70
C ARG A 108 -10.14 6.34 7.42
N GLN A 109 -10.83 6.61 8.52
CA GLN A 109 -10.47 7.66 9.46
C GLN A 109 -10.48 7.08 10.87
N CYS A 110 -9.40 7.33 11.63
CA CYS A 110 -9.26 6.88 13.00
C CYS A 110 -9.21 8.09 13.93
N TRP A 111 -10.06 8.08 14.95
CA TRP A 111 -10.00 9.03 16.06
C TRP A 111 -9.43 8.29 17.26
N TRP A 112 -8.27 8.71 17.73
CA TRP A 112 -7.62 8.14 18.90
C TRP A 112 -8.17 8.83 20.14
N LEU A 113 -8.81 8.06 21.02
CA LEU A 113 -9.58 8.55 22.16
C LEU A 113 -9.06 7.90 23.44
N GLN A 114 -9.01 8.69 24.51
CA GLN A 114 -8.64 8.25 25.84
C GLN A 114 -9.83 8.42 26.78
N PRO A 115 -10.39 7.34 27.35
CA PRO A 115 -11.49 7.44 28.29
C PRO A 115 -11.00 7.92 29.65
N LEU A 116 -11.77 8.81 30.27
CA LEU A 116 -11.40 9.48 31.51
C LEU A 116 -12.01 8.83 32.75
N ALA A 117 -13.07 8.03 32.59
CA ALA A 117 -13.79 7.39 33.66
C ALA A 117 -14.31 6.00 33.24
N SER A 118 -14.46 5.10 34.22
CA SER A 118 -15.06 3.79 34.01
C SER A 118 -16.56 3.86 33.76
N GLY A 119 -17.09 2.89 33.02
CA GLY A 119 -18.50 2.77 32.66
C GLY A 119 -18.70 2.56 31.17
N THR A 120 -19.96 2.50 30.76
CA THR A 120 -20.33 2.37 29.35
C THR A 120 -20.41 3.75 28.72
N VAL A 121 -19.55 4.01 27.74
CA VAL A 121 -19.57 5.25 26.95
C VAL A 121 -20.29 4.98 25.64
N VAL A 122 -21.31 5.79 25.33
CA VAL A 122 -22.06 5.70 24.07
C VAL A 122 -21.82 6.97 23.28
N ILE A 123 -21.27 6.82 22.07
CA ILE A 123 -21.22 7.90 21.09
C ILE A 123 -22.41 7.75 20.16
N SER A 124 -23.34 8.70 20.25
CA SER A 124 -24.46 8.85 19.34
C SER A 124 -24.21 10.02 18.39
N ASP A 125 -25.07 10.16 17.37
CA ASP A 125 -25.06 11.31 16.46
C ASP A 125 -23.74 11.51 15.70
N VAL A 126 -23.02 10.42 15.45
CA VAL A 126 -21.88 10.44 14.55
C VAL A 126 -22.39 10.69 13.14
N GLN A 127 -21.86 11.72 12.49
CA GLN A 127 -22.25 12.09 11.13
C GLN A 127 -21.05 11.98 10.19
N VAL A 128 -21.33 11.52 8.98
CA VAL A 128 -20.34 11.46 7.91
C VAL A 128 -20.83 12.34 6.76
N GLU A 129 -20.01 13.32 6.40
CA GLU A 129 -20.21 14.10 5.19
C GLU A 129 -19.51 13.38 4.04
N LEU A 130 -20.30 12.73 3.19
CA LEU A 130 -19.83 11.98 2.03
C LEU A 130 -19.90 12.89 0.81
N THR A 131 -18.77 13.08 0.13
CA THR A 131 -18.68 13.81 -1.13
C THR A 131 -18.38 12.85 -2.27
N ASP A 132 -19.29 12.75 -3.23
CA ASP A 132 -19.13 11.96 -4.45
C ASP A 132 -19.35 12.81 -5.72
N SER A 133 -19.44 12.16 -6.88
CA SER A 133 -19.68 12.86 -8.15
C SER A 133 -21.06 13.51 -8.27
N ASN A 134 -22.02 13.07 -7.45
CA ASN A 134 -23.41 13.53 -7.47
C ASN A 134 -23.66 14.66 -6.44
N GLY A 135 -22.71 14.90 -5.55
CA GLY A 135 -22.73 16.00 -4.60
C GLY A 135 -22.28 15.56 -3.21
N THR A 136 -22.72 16.32 -2.22
CA THR A 136 -22.42 16.07 -0.81
C THR A 136 -23.69 15.57 -0.11
N GLU A 137 -23.58 14.44 0.58
CA GLU A 137 -24.64 13.83 1.38
C GLU A 137 -24.17 13.66 2.83
N THR A 138 -25.03 13.98 3.79
CA THR A 138 -24.76 13.72 5.21
C THR A 138 -25.42 12.41 5.62
N ILE A 139 -24.62 11.44 6.06
CA ILE A 139 -25.06 10.13 6.51
C ILE A 139 -24.95 10.08 8.04
N ALA A 140 -26.06 9.81 8.72
CA ALA A 140 -26.05 9.53 10.15
C ALA A 140 -25.57 8.08 10.38
N LEU A 141 -24.51 7.93 11.16
CA LEU A 141 -23.99 6.65 11.56
C LEU A 141 -24.67 6.14 12.84
N PRO A 142 -24.73 4.82 13.02
CA PRO A 142 -25.31 4.18 14.19
C PRO A 142 -24.48 4.49 15.45
N SER A 143 -25.15 4.57 16.60
CA SER A 143 -24.46 4.75 17.87
C SER A 143 -23.51 3.59 18.16
N VAL A 144 -22.34 3.92 18.68
CA VAL A 144 -21.33 2.92 19.07
C VAL A 144 -21.00 3.03 20.55
N THR A 145 -20.74 1.87 21.15
CA THR A 145 -20.54 1.73 22.59
C THR A 145 -19.11 1.26 22.87
N LEU A 146 -18.46 1.93 23.81
CA LEU A 146 -17.18 1.55 24.39
C LEU A 146 -17.40 1.10 25.84
N ASP A 147 -16.89 -0.08 26.18
CA ASP A 147 -16.96 -0.62 27.53
C ASP A 147 -15.68 -0.27 28.30
N VAL A 148 -15.78 0.66 29.27
CA VAL A 148 -14.62 1.08 30.07
C VAL A 148 -14.65 0.38 31.43
N VAL A 149 -13.76 -0.59 31.60
CA VAL A 149 -13.73 -1.46 32.78
C VAL A 149 -13.20 -0.70 33.99
N PRO A 150 -13.80 -0.82 35.19
CA PRO A 150 -13.27 -0.17 36.39
C PRO A 150 -11.87 -0.67 36.76
N LEU A 151 -11.07 0.24 37.33
CA LEU A 151 -9.70 -0.05 37.80
C LEU A 151 -9.66 -1.18 38.84
N GLU A 152 -10.69 -1.30 39.67
CA GLU A 152 -10.81 -2.33 40.71
C GLU A 152 -10.95 -3.76 40.17
N SER A 153 -11.20 -3.93 38.87
CA SER A 153 -11.21 -5.24 38.22
C SER A 153 -9.81 -5.78 37.86
N MET A 154 -8.76 -5.01 38.16
CA MET A 154 -7.39 -5.49 38.00
C MET A 154 -7.14 -6.69 38.90
N ASP A 155 -6.54 -7.73 38.31
CA ASP A 155 -5.77 -8.70 39.07
C ASP A 155 -4.61 -7.90 39.70
N LEU A 156 -4.78 -7.51 40.97
CA LEU A 156 -3.76 -6.84 41.79
C LEU A 156 -2.65 -7.84 42.12
N SER A 157 -2.11 -8.48 41.09
CA SER A 157 -0.96 -9.35 41.21
C SER A 157 0.23 -8.46 41.53
N ASP A 158 0.84 -8.70 42.69
CA ASP A 158 2.11 -8.07 43.09
C ASP A 158 3.29 -8.51 42.21
N ALA A 159 3.05 -9.40 41.23
CA ALA A 159 4.05 -9.80 40.26
C ALA A 159 4.16 -8.73 39.15
N PRO A 160 5.35 -8.16 38.90
CA PRO A 160 5.54 -7.22 37.80
C PRO A 160 5.14 -7.88 36.49
N GLU A 161 4.40 -7.15 35.64
CA GLU A 161 4.07 -7.61 34.30
C GLU A 161 5.39 -7.92 33.56
N PRO A 162 5.54 -9.14 33.00
CA PRO A 162 6.75 -9.48 32.28
C PRO A 162 6.89 -8.50 31.11
N LEU A 163 8.11 -7.98 30.92
CA LEU A 163 8.43 -7.17 29.75
C LEU A 163 7.95 -7.91 28.49
N PRO A 164 7.33 -7.20 27.52
CA PRO A 164 6.96 -7.83 26.27
C PRO A 164 8.19 -8.57 25.75
N PRO A 165 8.04 -9.84 25.34
CA PRO A 165 9.17 -10.58 24.82
C PRO A 165 9.79 -9.70 23.74
N ALA A 166 11.11 -9.57 23.77
CA ALA A 166 11.81 -8.99 22.64
C ALA A 166 11.23 -9.65 21.40
N VAL A 167 10.83 -8.84 20.42
CA VAL A 167 10.53 -9.36 19.10
C VAL A 167 11.84 -9.97 18.64
N ASP A 168 12.01 -11.26 18.94
CA ASP A 168 13.05 -12.05 18.35
C ASP A 168 12.69 -12.00 16.87
N ASP A 169 13.43 -11.19 16.12
CA ASP A 169 13.56 -11.33 14.68
C ASP A 169 14.08 -12.76 14.46
N HIS A 170 13.16 -13.72 14.48
CA HIS A 170 13.35 -15.06 13.97
C HIS A 170 13.38 -15.03 12.44
N ASP A 171 14.12 -14.08 11.88
CA ASP A 171 15.00 -14.33 10.74
C ASP A 171 16.33 -14.92 11.25
N ALA A 172 16.22 -15.89 12.15
CA ALA A 172 17.26 -16.87 12.38
C ALA A 172 17.31 -17.83 11.19
N THR A 173 17.52 -17.30 9.98
CA THR A 173 18.23 -18.06 8.95
C THR A 173 19.60 -18.33 9.55
N SER A 174 19.71 -19.47 10.22
CA SER A 174 20.89 -19.86 10.98
C SER A 174 22.15 -19.53 10.19
N LEU A 175 23.17 -18.99 10.87
CA LEU A 175 24.48 -18.72 10.25
C LEU A 175 24.96 -19.89 9.37
N GLY A 176 24.62 -21.13 9.76
CA GLY A 176 24.87 -22.34 8.97
C GLY A 176 24.22 -22.33 7.57
N ILE A 177 22.96 -21.88 7.43
CA ILE A 177 22.30 -21.76 6.12
C ILE A 177 22.97 -20.67 5.27
N ARG A 178 23.39 -19.55 5.86
CA ARG A 178 24.10 -18.48 5.12
C ARG A 178 25.48 -18.92 4.62
N TYR A 179 26.24 -19.67 5.42
CA TYR A 179 27.52 -20.24 4.95
C TYR A 179 27.31 -21.32 3.90
N LEU A 180 26.26 -22.13 4.03
CA LEU A 180 25.91 -23.15 3.04
C LEU A 180 25.55 -22.53 1.68
N THR A 181 24.76 -21.45 1.65
CA THR A 181 24.38 -20.78 0.39
C THR A 181 25.57 -20.11 -0.29
N VAL A 182 26.46 -19.47 0.47
CA VAL A 182 27.70 -18.87 -0.09
C VAL A 182 28.64 -19.97 -0.62
N PHE A 183 28.79 -21.07 0.10
CA PHE A 183 29.61 -22.19 -0.36
C PHE A 183 29.05 -22.83 -1.64
N LEU A 184 27.72 -23.04 -1.70
CA LEU A 184 27.08 -23.68 -2.84
C LEU A 184 27.11 -22.79 -4.09
N THR A 185 26.90 -21.49 -3.94
CA THR A 185 27.03 -20.52 -5.04
C THR A 185 28.47 -20.40 -5.53
N GLY A 186 29.45 -20.38 -4.61
CA GLY A 186 30.87 -20.41 -4.95
C GLY A 186 31.27 -21.68 -5.72
N LEU A 187 30.80 -22.85 -5.28
CA LEU A 187 31.05 -24.12 -5.95
C LEU A 187 30.42 -24.16 -7.35
N LEU A 188 29.18 -23.65 -7.49
CA LEU A 188 28.49 -23.57 -8.78
C LEU A 188 29.25 -22.67 -9.76
N LEU A 189 29.75 -21.52 -9.33
CA LEU A 189 30.57 -20.62 -10.15
C LEU A 189 31.88 -21.28 -10.58
N LEU A 190 32.52 -22.05 -9.69
CA LEU A 190 33.77 -22.76 -9.99
C LEU A 190 33.55 -23.87 -11.03
N VAL A 191 32.46 -24.62 -10.89
CA VAL A 191 32.05 -25.63 -11.87
C VAL A 191 31.68 -24.97 -13.21
N ALA A 192 30.92 -23.88 -13.18
CA ALA A 192 30.57 -23.13 -14.39
C ALA A 192 31.83 -22.60 -15.11
N ALA A 193 32.81 -22.05 -14.37
CA ALA A 193 34.08 -21.60 -14.92
C ALA A 193 34.91 -22.75 -15.51
N ALA A 194 34.93 -23.90 -14.85
CA ALA A 194 35.60 -25.09 -15.36
C ALA A 194 34.93 -25.62 -16.64
N LEU A 195 33.60 -25.60 -16.71
CA LEU A 195 32.84 -25.96 -17.91
C LEU A 195 33.01 -24.93 -19.03
N TYR A 196 33.08 -23.63 -18.71
CA TYR A 196 33.39 -22.58 -19.68
C TYR A 196 34.79 -22.72 -20.26
N ARG A 197 35.77 -23.10 -19.43
CA ARG A 197 37.14 -23.38 -19.88
C ARG A 197 37.26 -24.66 -20.71
N LYS A 198 36.39 -25.65 -20.45
CA LYS A 198 36.35 -26.93 -21.18
C LYS A 198 35.47 -26.93 -22.41
N ARG A 199 34.58 -25.94 -22.59
CA ARG A 199 33.88 -25.78 -23.87
C ARG A 199 34.94 -25.43 -24.93
N PRO A 200 35.16 -26.27 -25.96
CA PRO A 200 35.90 -25.81 -27.12
C PRO A 200 35.17 -24.55 -27.61
N ARG A 201 35.94 -23.48 -27.86
CA ARG A 201 35.43 -22.24 -28.42
C ARG A 201 34.81 -22.58 -29.79
N THR A 202 33.55 -22.94 -29.78
CA THR A 202 32.70 -22.80 -30.94
C THR A 202 32.60 -21.31 -31.14
N SER A 203 33.39 -20.81 -32.09
CA SER A 203 33.34 -19.45 -32.58
C SER A 203 31.92 -19.15 -33.04
N MET A 204 31.06 -18.71 -32.13
CA MET A 204 29.98 -17.82 -32.47
C MET A 204 30.60 -16.44 -32.52
N ALA A 205 30.79 -15.96 -33.73
CA ALA A 205 30.94 -14.56 -34.02
C ALA A 205 29.69 -13.84 -33.47
N SER A 206 29.77 -13.39 -32.23
CA SER A 206 29.02 -12.20 -31.81
C SER A 206 29.70 -11.05 -32.52
N GLY A 207 28.98 -10.45 -33.47
CA GLY A 207 29.35 -9.13 -33.97
C GLY A 207 29.41 -8.20 -32.78
N ASP A 208 30.63 -7.77 -32.46
CA ASP A 208 30.92 -6.69 -31.55
C ASP A 208 30.38 -5.42 -32.22
N VAL A 209 29.10 -5.12 -32.00
CA VAL A 209 28.56 -3.80 -32.33
C VAL A 209 29.09 -2.89 -31.25
N GLN A 210 30.23 -2.28 -31.56
CA GLN A 210 30.81 -1.17 -30.82
C GLN A 210 29.77 -0.05 -30.74
N TRP A 211 28.99 -0.04 -29.66
CA TRP A 211 27.95 0.95 -29.41
C TRP A 211 28.62 2.26 -29.00
N ASP A 212 28.50 3.28 -29.86
CA ASP A 212 29.06 4.61 -29.61
C ASP A 212 27.95 5.57 -29.15
N PRO A 213 27.94 5.98 -27.88
CA PRO A 213 26.93 6.88 -27.33
C PRO A 213 26.91 8.27 -28.00
N MET A 214 27.99 8.69 -28.67
CA MET A 214 28.04 9.98 -29.38
C MET A 214 27.19 9.96 -30.65
N VAL A 215 27.15 8.83 -31.36
CA VAL A 215 26.36 8.68 -32.61
C VAL A 215 24.86 8.74 -32.31
N ASP A 216 24.43 8.04 -31.26
CA ASP A 216 23.02 8.02 -30.83
C ASP A 216 22.57 9.40 -30.30
N ALA A 217 23.47 10.14 -29.63
CA ALA A 217 23.20 11.51 -29.18
C ALA A 217 23.00 12.47 -30.38
N VAL A 218 23.79 12.32 -31.45
CA VAL A 218 23.65 13.11 -32.68
C VAL A 218 22.33 12.82 -33.38
N GLU A 219 21.90 11.56 -33.47
CA GLU A 219 20.63 11.19 -34.09
C GLU A 219 19.42 11.77 -33.30
N GLN A 220 19.47 11.70 -31.97
CA GLN A 220 18.40 12.25 -31.13
C GLN A 220 18.36 13.78 -31.15
N LEU A 221 19.52 14.45 -31.19
CA LEU A 221 19.58 15.91 -31.35
C LEU A 221 19.04 16.38 -32.72
N GLN A 222 19.26 15.60 -33.79
CA GLN A 222 18.66 15.87 -35.11
C GLN A 222 17.13 15.79 -35.10
N SER A 223 16.57 14.93 -34.25
CA SER A 223 15.12 14.83 -34.04
C SER A 223 14.52 16.00 -33.24
N GLY A 224 15.35 16.95 -32.77
CA GLY A 224 14.94 18.12 -31.98
C GLY A 224 14.75 17.84 -30.48
N SER A 225 15.06 16.62 -30.03
CA SER A 225 15.05 16.23 -28.62
C SER A 225 16.44 16.35 -28.01
N VAL A 226 16.56 16.87 -26.79
CA VAL A 226 17.85 16.92 -26.06
C VAL A 226 17.97 15.68 -25.18
N PRO A 227 18.85 14.71 -25.51
CA PRO A 227 18.91 13.44 -24.79
C PRO A 227 19.79 13.55 -23.54
N LEU A 228 19.22 14.12 -22.46
CA LEU A 228 19.96 14.41 -21.21
C LEU A 228 20.72 13.20 -20.65
N HIS A 229 20.12 12.01 -20.69
CA HIS A 229 20.75 10.78 -20.20
C HIS A 229 21.96 10.34 -21.05
N LEU A 230 21.91 10.50 -22.38
CA LEU A 230 23.04 10.19 -23.25
C LEU A 230 24.18 11.21 -23.06
N LEU A 231 23.83 12.48 -22.90
CA LEU A 231 24.78 13.54 -22.59
C LEU A 231 25.51 13.33 -21.25
N GLU A 232 24.79 12.88 -20.22
CA GLU A 232 25.39 12.48 -18.94
C GLU A 232 26.33 11.27 -19.08
N GLN A 233 25.96 10.29 -19.91
CA GLN A 233 26.81 9.12 -20.18
C GLN A 233 28.09 9.50 -20.94
N ILE A 234 28.02 10.44 -21.88
CA ILE A 234 29.17 11.01 -22.59
C ILE A 234 30.10 11.74 -21.59
N LEU A 235 29.56 12.53 -20.66
CA LEU A 235 30.35 13.19 -19.61
C LEU A 235 30.98 12.18 -18.61
N ALA A 236 30.28 11.08 -18.33
CA ALA A 236 30.76 10.04 -17.42
C ALA A 236 31.83 9.13 -18.03
N HIS A 237 31.96 9.11 -19.36
CA HIS A 237 32.94 8.27 -20.06
C HIS A 237 34.35 8.83 -19.86
N ARG A 238 35.12 8.20 -18.95
CA ARG A 238 36.43 8.66 -18.47
C ARG A 238 37.59 8.53 -19.47
N GLY A 239 37.31 8.17 -20.72
CA GLY A 239 38.31 7.72 -21.70
C GLY A 239 38.29 8.44 -23.05
N GLY A 240 37.43 9.44 -23.26
CA GLY A 240 37.41 10.26 -24.48
C GLY A 240 37.91 11.66 -24.20
N ASP A 241 38.88 12.14 -24.98
CA ASP A 241 39.38 13.52 -24.94
C ASP A 241 38.33 14.48 -25.54
N LEU A 242 37.19 14.68 -24.86
CA LEU A 242 36.20 15.67 -25.26
C LEU A 242 36.84 17.07 -25.22
N SER A 243 36.69 17.87 -26.28
CA SER A 243 37.10 19.27 -26.24
C SER A 243 36.49 19.98 -25.03
N PRO A 244 37.26 20.85 -24.35
CA PRO A 244 36.77 21.62 -23.21
C PRO A 244 35.54 22.49 -23.55
N GLN A 245 35.38 22.85 -24.83
CA GLN A 245 34.21 23.60 -25.30
C GLN A 245 32.97 22.72 -25.37
N LEU A 246 33.06 21.52 -25.96
CA LEU A 246 31.96 20.57 -26.01
C LEU A 246 31.52 20.15 -24.61
N ARG A 247 32.48 19.88 -23.72
CA ARG A 247 32.20 19.54 -22.33
C ARG A 247 31.41 20.63 -21.61
N CYS A 248 31.81 21.89 -21.76
CA CYS A 248 31.13 23.03 -21.14
C CYS A 248 29.68 23.16 -21.64
N GLU A 249 29.44 22.99 -22.93
CA GLU A 249 28.09 23.08 -23.53
C GLU A 249 27.20 21.90 -23.12
N ILE A 250 27.76 20.69 -23.00
CA ILE A 250 27.02 19.54 -22.46
C ILE A 250 26.66 19.78 -20.99
N GLU A 251 27.60 20.25 -20.17
CA GLU A 251 27.35 20.55 -18.75
C GLU A 251 26.29 21.67 -18.58
N GLN A 252 26.32 22.72 -19.41
CA GLN A 252 25.31 23.77 -19.41
C GLN A 252 23.92 23.29 -19.86
N SER A 253 23.87 22.26 -20.71
CA SER A 253 22.61 21.71 -21.21
C SER A 253 21.99 20.66 -20.29
N VAL A 254 22.85 19.91 -19.58
CA VAL A 254 22.45 18.91 -18.59
C VAL A 254 22.12 19.56 -17.24
N TYR A 255 23.01 20.42 -16.74
CA TYR A 255 22.91 21.01 -15.39
C TYR A 255 22.44 22.47 -15.39
N GLY A 256 22.53 23.16 -16.53
CA GLY A 256 21.97 24.50 -16.71
C GLY A 256 20.56 24.45 -17.31
N LYS A 257 19.80 25.54 -17.14
CA LYS A 257 18.46 25.70 -17.75
C LYS A 257 18.49 26.13 -19.22
N ARG A 258 19.67 26.13 -19.87
CA ARG A 258 19.86 26.59 -21.23
C ARG A 258 19.91 25.38 -22.16
N ARG A 259 19.05 25.35 -23.18
CA ARG A 259 18.95 24.23 -24.12
C ARG A 259 19.02 24.76 -25.54
N GLU A 260 20.21 24.74 -26.12
CA GLU A 260 20.45 25.13 -27.52
C GLU A 260 20.89 23.89 -28.32
N PRO A 261 19.92 23.07 -28.79
CA PRO A 261 20.22 21.79 -29.42
C PRO A 261 21.03 21.91 -30.72
N ALA A 262 20.92 23.04 -31.43
CA ALA A 262 21.67 23.29 -32.65
C ALA A 262 23.18 23.43 -32.40
N VAL A 263 23.56 24.13 -31.32
CA VAL A 263 24.98 24.36 -30.96
C VAL A 263 25.63 23.05 -30.50
N LEU A 264 24.92 22.26 -29.68
CA LEU A 264 25.35 20.92 -29.25
C LEU A 264 25.56 19.96 -30.42
N LEU A 265 24.68 20.00 -31.42
CA LEU A 265 24.73 19.12 -32.58
C LEU A 265 25.91 19.44 -33.49
N ASP A 266 26.22 20.72 -33.69
CA ASP A 266 27.37 21.16 -34.49
C ASP A 266 28.70 20.74 -33.82
N LEU A 267 28.82 20.94 -32.51
CA LEU A 267 30.01 20.55 -31.74
C LEU A 267 30.19 19.03 -31.63
N LEU A 268 29.10 18.26 -31.44
CA LEU A 268 29.17 16.79 -31.43
C LEU A 268 29.56 16.23 -32.80
N ARG A 269 29.09 16.83 -33.90
CA ARG A 269 29.49 16.43 -35.25
C ARG A 269 30.97 16.66 -35.51
N GLU A 270 31.49 17.82 -35.09
CA GLU A 270 32.91 18.15 -35.24
C GLU A 270 33.81 17.13 -34.52
N GLU A 271 33.42 16.70 -33.33
CA GLU A 271 34.15 15.71 -32.53
C GLU A 271 34.00 14.28 -33.06
N THR A 272 32.84 13.88 -33.58
CA THR A 272 32.67 12.56 -34.22
C THR A 272 33.41 12.42 -35.57
N MET A 273 33.88 13.52 -36.16
CA MET A 273 34.60 13.52 -37.45
C MET A 273 36.13 13.59 -37.31
N GLN A 274 36.67 13.78 -36.10
CA GLN A 274 38.12 13.75 -35.82
C GLN A 274 38.62 12.32 -35.59
#